data_AF-A0A7C5DU81-F1
#
_entry.id   AF-A0A7C5DU81-F1
#
_cell.length_a   1.000
_cell.length_b   1.000
_cell.length_c   1.000
_cell.angle_alpha   90.00
_cell.angle_beta   90.00
_cell.angle_gamma   90.00
#
_symmetry.space_group_name_H-M   'P 1'
#
loop_
_entity.id
_entity.type
_entity.pdbx_description
1 polymer ?
#
loop_
_entity_poly.entity_id
_entity_poly.type
_entity_poly.pdbx_seq_one_letter_code
_entity_poly.pdbx_strand_id
1 'polypeptide(L)'
;MFKLIYNIKKYKYEQESMKRKTKTFLLLTLLVLFIVTSFLAIAYSLGWRFDWKTKKITQPGMFYFKVWPQKADIYINGKYEKKTDFFFGSALIDNILPGEYKIEIKKQGFYPWRKTLKIEKR
;
A
#
# COMPACT_ATOMS: atom_id res chain seq x y z
N MET A 1 47.82 18.71 -35.52
CA MET A 1 46.49 18.11 -35.78
C MET A 1 46.39 16.64 -35.32
N PHE A 2 47.30 15.76 -35.75
CA PHE A 2 47.28 14.32 -35.42
C PHE A 2 47.32 13.98 -33.92
N LYS A 3 48.13 14.73 -33.15
CA LYS A 3 48.29 14.56 -31.68
C LYS A 3 47.02 14.88 -30.89
N LEU A 4 46.18 15.77 -31.43
CA LEU A 4 44.90 16.16 -30.82
C LEU A 4 43.85 15.05 -30.98
N ILE A 5 43.79 14.45 -32.18
CA ILE A 5 42.88 13.35 -32.52
C ILE A 5 43.22 12.09 -31.71
N TYR A 6 44.51 11.81 -31.51
CA TYR A 6 44.96 10.72 -30.65
C TYR A 6 44.52 10.90 -29.19
N ASN A 7 44.69 12.10 -28.64
CA ASN A 7 44.26 12.41 -27.27
C ASN A 7 42.74 12.28 -27.11
N ILE A 8 41.96 12.78 -28.07
CA ILE A 8 40.49 12.68 -28.03
C ILE A 8 40.04 11.21 -28.07
N LYS A 9 40.66 10.37 -28.90
CA LYS A 9 40.36 8.92 -28.91
C LYS A 9 40.76 8.26 -27.59
N LYS A 10 41.91 8.59 -27.02
CA LYS A 10 42.40 8.02 -25.76
C LYS A 10 41.48 8.33 -24.58
N TYR A 11 41.07 9.59 -24.44
CA TYR A 11 40.12 10.02 -23.40
C TYR A 11 38.74 9.32 -23.53
N LYS A 12 38.28 9.09 -24.77
CA LYS A 12 37.02 8.36 -25.01
C LYS A 12 37.11 6.86 -24.66
N TYR A 13 38.25 6.22 -24.95
CA TYR A 13 38.51 4.82 -24.61
C TYR A 13 38.72 4.59 -23.10
N GLU A 14 39.39 5.50 -22.39
CA GLU A 14 39.55 5.43 -20.93
C GLU A 14 38.22 5.65 -20.18
N GLN A 15 37.31 6.47 -20.73
CA GLN A 15 35.95 6.63 -20.20
C GLN A 15 35.05 5.41 -20.47
N GLU A 16 35.19 4.71 -21.61
CA GLU A 16 34.40 3.50 -21.91
C GLU A 16 34.88 2.24 -21.18
N SER A 17 36.11 2.24 -20.68
CA SER A 17 36.82 1.12 -20.05
C SER A 17 36.54 0.99 -18.54
N MET A 18 35.27 0.92 -18.14
CA MET A 18 34.97 0.29 -16.85
C MET A 18 35.27 -1.22 -16.99
N LYS A 19 36.17 -1.75 -16.14
CA LYS A 19 36.51 -3.19 -16.11
C LYS A 19 35.21 -4.00 -16.18
N ARG A 20 35.12 -5.01 -17.06
CA ARG A 20 33.89 -5.81 -17.29
C ARG A 20 33.22 -6.25 -15.98
N LYS A 21 34.03 -6.62 -14.98
CA LYS A 21 33.62 -6.99 -13.62
C LYS A 21 32.87 -5.86 -12.87
N THR A 22 33.28 -4.60 -13.03
CA THR A 22 32.62 -3.44 -12.39
C THR A 22 31.28 -3.13 -13.04
N LYS A 23 31.17 -3.24 -14.37
CA LYS A 23 29.88 -3.11 -15.08
C LYS A 23 28.91 -4.23 -14.67
N THR A 24 29.39 -5.47 -14.60
CA THR A 24 28.58 -6.62 -14.13
C THR A 24 28.19 -6.48 -12.66
N PHE A 25 29.08 -5.99 -11.80
CA PHE A 25 28.78 -5.75 -10.40
C PHE A 25 27.68 -4.69 -10.22
N LEU A 26 27.81 -3.54 -10.89
CA LEU A 26 26.78 -2.49 -10.87
C LEU A 26 25.42 -3.00 -11.34
N LEU A 27 25.41 -3.78 -12.43
CA LEU A 27 24.18 -4.37 -12.97
C LEU A 27 23.57 -5.38 -11.99
N LEU A 28 24.38 -6.23 -11.37
CA LEU A 28 23.91 -7.17 -10.34
C LEU A 28 23.33 -6.44 -9.13
N THR A 29 24.00 -5.41 -8.61
CA THR A 29 23.49 -4.63 -7.47
C THR A 29 22.15 -3.98 -7.79
N LEU A 30 22.01 -3.39 -8.98
CA LEU A 30 20.75 -2.78 -9.42
C LEU A 30 19.63 -3.82 -9.58
N LEU A 31 19.96 -4.99 -10.13
CA LEU A 31 19.00 -6.08 -10.35
C LEU A 31 18.52 -6.68 -9.02
N VAL A 32 19.41 -6.86 -8.05
CA VAL A 32 19.04 -7.28 -6.69
C VAL A 32 18.17 -6.24 -6.01
N LEU A 33 18.52 -4.96 -6.11
CA LEU A 33 17.71 -3.87 -5.56
C LEU A 33 16.30 -3.86 -6.17
N PHE A 34 16.20 -4.07 -7.48
CA PHE A 34 14.91 -4.17 -8.18
C PHE A 34 14.07 -5.36 -7.69
N ILE A 35 14.68 -6.54 -7.50
CA ILE A 35 13.97 -7.71 -6.97
C ILE A 35 13.48 -7.46 -5.54
N VAL A 36 14.33 -6.89 -4.68
CA VAL A 36 13.97 -6.60 -3.28
C VAL A 36 12.83 -5.59 -3.20
N THR A 37 12.93 -4.49 -3.96
CA THR A 37 11.87 -3.46 -4.00
C THR A 37 10.56 -4.00 -4.58
N SER A 38 10.63 -4.83 -5.62
CA SER A 38 9.45 -5.50 -6.18
C SER A 38 8.80 -6.44 -5.17
N PHE A 39 9.58 -7.28 -4.48
CA PHE A 39 9.05 -8.17 -3.45
C PHE A 39 8.38 -7.40 -2.31
N LEU A 40 8.98 -6.29 -1.86
CA LEU A 40 8.41 -5.40 -0.85
C LEU A 40 7.11 -4.74 -1.34
N ALA A 41 7.05 -4.31 -2.60
CA ALA A 41 5.84 -3.73 -3.19
C ALA A 41 4.69 -4.75 -3.26
N ILE A 42 4.98 -5.99 -3.66
CA ILE A 42 4.01 -7.09 -3.68
C ILE A 42 3.51 -7.38 -2.27
N ALA A 43 4.42 -7.52 -1.29
CA ALA A 43 4.08 -7.75 0.11
C ALA A 43 3.17 -6.63 0.67
N TYR A 44 3.48 -5.37 0.35
CA TYR A 44 2.65 -4.24 0.72
C TYR A 44 1.27 -4.30 0.06
N SER A 45 1.20 -4.63 -1.23
CA SER A 45 -0.06 -4.75 -1.97
C SER A 45 -0.92 -5.92 -1.48
N LEU A 46 -0.33 -6.99 -0.94
CA LEU A 46 -1.03 -8.11 -0.29
C LEU A 46 -1.61 -7.73 1.08
N GLY A 47 -1.38 -6.48 1.54
CA GLY A 47 -1.92 -5.98 2.79
C GLY A 47 -1.18 -6.48 4.03
N TRP A 48 0.07 -6.96 3.88
CA TRP A 48 0.91 -7.27 5.03
C TRP A 48 1.27 -5.97 5.77
N ARG A 49 0.58 -5.73 6.89
CA ARG A 49 0.89 -4.62 7.79
C ARG A 49 1.73 -5.17 8.95
N PHE A 50 2.98 -4.73 9.02
CA PHE A 50 3.86 -5.08 10.14
C PHE A 50 3.58 -4.15 11.30
N ASP A 51 2.91 -4.65 12.33
CA ASP A 51 2.68 -3.89 13.55
C ASP A 51 3.90 -4.00 14.48
N TRP A 52 4.69 -2.93 14.52
CA TRP A 52 5.91 -2.85 15.34
C TRP A 52 5.63 -2.97 16.85
N LYS A 53 4.41 -2.66 17.30
CA LYS A 53 4.04 -2.72 18.73
C LYS A 53 3.71 -4.14 19.17
N THR A 54 3.02 -4.90 18.33
CA THR A 54 2.58 -6.27 18.68
C THR A 54 3.52 -7.36 18.16
N LYS A 55 4.53 -6.99 17.33
CA LYS A 55 5.44 -7.93 16.63
C LYS A 55 4.69 -9.04 15.88
N LYS A 56 3.44 -8.79 15.49
CA LYS A 56 2.58 -9.75 14.80
C LYS A 56 2.30 -9.26 13.40
N ILE A 57 2.41 -10.18 12.45
CA ILE A 57 1.88 -9.99 11.11
C ILE A 57 0.37 -10.21 11.23
N THR A 58 -0.40 -9.12 11.24
CA THR A 58 -1.86 -9.17 11.17
C THR A 58 -2.28 -8.83 9.75
N GLN A 59 -3.23 -9.59 9.21
CA GLN A 59 -3.92 -9.23 7.99
C GLN A 59 -5.17 -8.46 8.42
N PRO A 60 -5.14 -7.11 8.42
CA PRO A 60 -6.32 -6.35 8.77
C PRO A 60 -7.42 -6.61 7.75
N GLY A 61 -8.64 -6.78 8.24
CA GLY A 61 -9.84 -6.74 7.43
C GLY A 61 -10.18 -5.31 7.01
N MET A 62 -11.17 -5.24 6.13
CA MET A 62 -11.78 -3.99 5.70
C MET A 62 -13.29 -4.16 5.68
N PHE A 63 -14.02 -3.11 6.04
CA PHE A 63 -15.45 -3.04 5.79
C PHE A 63 -15.73 -2.04 4.67
N TYR A 64 -16.53 -2.49 3.71
CA TYR A 64 -17.04 -1.65 2.64
C TYR A 64 -18.55 -1.52 2.79
N PHE A 65 -19.02 -0.29 2.99
CA PHE A 65 -20.43 0.03 3.08
C PHE A 65 -20.86 0.81 1.85
N LYS A 66 -21.96 0.39 1.24
CA LYS A 66 -22.69 1.15 0.23
C LYS A 66 -24.07 1.45 0.81
N VAL A 67 -24.34 2.73 1.02
CA VAL A 67 -25.53 3.19 1.73
C VAL A 67 -26.32 4.14 0.83
N TRP A 68 -27.62 3.88 0.74
CA TRP A 68 -28.58 4.79 0.15
C TRP A 68 -29.66 5.08 1.20
N PRO A 69 -29.96 6.36 1.51
CA PRO A 69 -29.46 7.61 0.92
C PRO A 69 -28.00 7.96 1.32
N GLN A 70 -27.39 8.86 0.54
CA GLN A 70 -26.01 9.33 0.73
C GLN A 70 -25.84 10.15 2.04
N LYS A 71 -24.59 10.39 2.46
CA LYS A 71 -24.22 11.14 3.69
C LYS A 71 -24.77 10.51 4.98
N ALA A 72 -24.63 9.20 5.14
CA ALA A 72 -24.97 8.48 6.36
C ALA A 72 -23.75 8.37 7.29
N ASP A 73 -23.99 8.45 8.59
CA ASP A 73 -22.99 8.31 9.64
C ASP A 73 -22.80 6.85 10.02
N ILE A 74 -21.56 6.37 10.03
CA ILE A 74 -21.21 4.99 10.37
C ILE A 74 -20.52 4.96 11.72
N TYR A 75 -21.05 4.11 12.58
CA TYR A 75 -20.57 3.84 13.92
C TYR A 75 -20.12 2.38 14.02
N ILE A 76 -18.94 2.16 14.58
CA ILE A 76 -18.42 0.83 14.91
C ILE A 76 -18.27 0.75 16.43
N ASN A 77 -18.90 -0.23 17.05
CA ASN A 77 -18.94 -0.42 18.51
C ASN A 77 -19.38 0.84 19.26
N GLY A 78 -20.31 1.61 18.67
CA GLY A 78 -20.83 2.87 19.23
C GLY A 78 -19.92 4.10 19.02
N LYS A 79 -18.73 3.93 18.45
CA LYS A 79 -17.83 5.04 18.11
C LYS A 79 -18.05 5.49 16.67
N TYR A 80 -18.13 6.81 16.47
CA TYR A 80 -18.19 7.38 15.12
C TYR A 80 -16.86 7.14 14.40
N GLU A 81 -16.92 6.53 13.22
CA GLU A 81 -15.74 6.23 12.40
C GLU A 81 -15.70 7.10 11.15
N LYS A 82 -16.77 7.09 10.35
CA LYS A 82 -16.78 7.79 9.06
C LYS A 82 -18.20 8.13 8.60
N LYS A 83 -18.30 9.12 7.72
CA LYS A 83 -19.51 9.44 6.94
C LYS A 83 -19.38 8.88 5.52
N THR A 84 -20.48 8.41 4.95
CA THR A 84 -20.48 7.97 3.55
C THR A 84 -20.31 9.13 2.58
N ASP A 85 -19.65 8.86 1.46
CA ASP A 85 -19.35 9.83 0.42
C ASP A 85 -20.62 10.46 -0.14
N PHE A 86 -20.50 11.72 -0.55
CA PHE A 86 -21.62 12.47 -1.10
C PHE A 86 -22.09 11.90 -2.44
N PHE A 87 -21.21 11.46 -3.33
CA PHE A 87 -21.60 11.04 -4.68
C PHE A 87 -22.12 9.61 -4.76
N PHE A 88 -21.44 8.67 -4.10
CA PHE A 88 -21.73 7.23 -4.24
C PHE A 88 -22.31 6.58 -2.98
N GLY A 89 -22.38 7.32 -1.87
CA GLY A 89 -22.84 6.75 -0.59
C GLY A 89 -21.93 5.63 -0.07
N SER A 90 -20.66 5.61 -0.51
CA SER A 90 -19.67 4.61 -0.14
C SER A 90 -18.91 5.01 1.12
N ALA A 91 -18.49 4.04 1.91
CA ALA A 91 -17.47 4.21 2.93
C ALA A 91 -16.61 2.97 3.03
N LEU A 92 -15.30 3.17 2.91
CA LEU A 92 -14.28 2.16 3.17
C LEU A 92 -13.62 2.49 4.50
N ILE A 93 -13.65 1.50 5.41
CA ILE A 93 -12.94 1.52 6.68
C ILE A 93 -11.94 0.35 6.63
N ASP A 94 -10.66 0.69 6.60
CA ASP A 94 -9.55 -0.25 6.57
C ASP A 94 -8.92 -0.42 7.96
N ASN A 95 -7.88 -1.26 8.03
CA ASN A 95 -7.12 -1.51 9.25
C ASN A 95 -7.90 -2.15 10.41
N ILE A 96 -8.95 -2.93 10.12
CA ILE A 96 -9.79 -3.51 11.15
C ILE A 96 -9.18 -4.84 11.60
N LEU A 97 -8.91 -4.97 12.88
CA LEU A 97 -8.38 -6.22 13.42
C LEU A 97 -9.45 -7.33 13.38
N PRO A 98 -9.06 -8.62 13.30
CA PRO A 98 -10.01 -9.72 13.45
C PRO A 98 -10.74 -9.64 14.79
N GLY A 99 -12.06 -9.75 14.75
CA GLY A 99 -12.93 -9.56 15.91
C GLY A 99 -14.39 -9.38 15.53
N GLU A 100 -15.24 -9.21 16.54
CA GLU A 100 -16.66 -8.91 16.36
C GLU A 100 -16.92 -7.41 16.51
N TYR A 101 -17.68 -6.87 15.56
CA TYR A 101 -17.97 -5.45 15.46
C TYR A 101 -19.46 -5.23 15.32
N LYS A 102 -20.03 -4.43 16.23
CA LYS A 102 -21.39 -3.92 16.13
C LYS A 102 -21.38 -2.70 15.23
N ILE A 103 -22.01 -2.80 14.07
CA ILE A 103 -22.04 -1.74 13.08
C ILE A 103 -23.41 -1.09 13.14
N GLU A 104 -23.42 0.23 13.21
CA GLU A 104 -24.61 1.04 13.20
C GLU A 104 -24.48 2.13 12.14
N ILE A 105 -25.45 2.21 11.23
CA ILE A 105 -25.50 3.22 10.19
C ILE A 105 -26.73 4.09 10.45
N LYS A 106 -26.49 5.38 10.64
CA LYS A 106 -27.49 6.38 11.01
C LYS A 106 -27.59 7.46 9.94
N LYS A 107 -28.81 7.87 9.63
CA LYS A 107 -29.06 9.05 8.81
C LYS A 107 -30.24 9.80 9.40
N GLN A 108 -30.13 11.13 9.46
CA GLN A 108 -31.22 11.99 9.93
C GLN A 108 -32.48 11.75 9.08
N GLY A 109 -33.59 11.47 9.75
CA GLY A 109 -34.89 11.18 9.10
C GLY A 109 -35.07 9.73 8.62
N PHE A 110 -34.13 8.82 8.89
CA PHE A 110 -34.21 7.41 8.49
C PHE A 110 -34.00 6.48 9.70
N TYR A 111 -34.52 5.25 9.58
CA TYR A 111 -34.31 4.22 10.60
C TYR A 111 -32.84 3.78 10.64
N PRO A 112 -32.24 3.66 11.84
CA PRO A 112 -30.87 3.20 11.98
C PRO A 112 -30.75 1.72 11.63
N TRP A 113 -29.79 1.38 10.77
CA TRP A 113 -29.46 0.00 10.46
C TRP A 113 -28.40 -0.51 11.42
N ARG A 114 -28.61 -1.68 12.02
CA ARG A 114 -27.69 -2.28 12.99
C ARG A 114 -27.41 -3.73 12.63
N LYS A 115 -26.13 -4.11 12.59
CA LYS A 115 -25.70 -5.50 12.36
C LYS A 115 -24.39 -5.79 13.07
N THR A 116 -24.29 -6.98 13.67
CA THR A 116 -23.03 -7.50 14.18
C THR A 116 -22.32 -8.25 13.07
N LEU A 117 -21.10 -7.83 12.71
CA LEU A 117 -20.25 -8.49 11.74
C LEU A 117 -19.01 -9.06 12.44
N LYS A 118 -18.62 -10.27 12.04
CA LYS A 118 -17.40 -10.92 12.52
C LYS A 118 -16.36 -10.89 11.40
N ILE A 119 -15.15 -10.45 11.74
CA ILE A 119 -13.97 -10.58 10.89
C ILE A 119 -13.13 -11.71 11.46
N GLU A 120 -12.95 -12.76 10.68
CA GLU A 120 -12.09 -13.88 11.04
C GLU A 120 -10.69 -13.66 10.47
N LYS A 121 -9.67 -14.09 11.22
CA LYS A 121 -8.30 -14.13 10.73
C LYS A 121 -8.20 -15.30 9.73
N ARG A 122 -7.68 -15.03 8.53
CA ARG A 122 -7.37 -16.07 7.56
C ARG A 122 -6.04 -16.75 7.84
#